data_AF-A0A2A2WEW7-F1
#
_entry.id   AF-A0A2A2WEW7-F1
#
_cell.length_a   1.000
_cell.length_b   1.000
_cell.length_c   1.000
_cell.angle_alpha   90.00
_cell.angle_beta   90.00
_cell.angle_gamma   90.00
#
_symmetry.space_group_name_H-M   'P 1'
#
loop_
_entity.id
_entity.type
_entity.pdbx_description
1 polymer ?
#
loop_
_entity_poly.entity_id
_entity_poly.type
_entity_poly.pdbx_seq_one_letter_code
_entity_poly.pdbx_strand_id
1 'polypeptide(L)'
;MKLSLRMTVIAPALLLATAGLAPRVAAQTGITNTAIVAPTQGAALDDYLISRLRATTEDQRHYVREIVKLVDQNKLEKRLVLALERYARRKSPYFPLPAYERALRVEAAKRGVAVPTLKEIVARNGASAARAVRDSRFR
;
A
#
# COMPACT_ATOMS: atom_id res chain seq x y z
N MET A 1 22.52 49.99 -7.56
CA MET A 1 21.77 50.05 -8.83
C MET A 1 20.31 50.33 -8.49
N LYS A 2 19.83 51.52 -8.81
CA LYS A 2 18.43 51.96 -8.66
C LYS A 2 17.70 51.59 -9.95
N LEU A 3 16.57 50.90 -9.86
CA LEU A 3 15.63 50.78 -10.96
C LEU A 3 14.21 50.81 -10.40
N SER A 4 13.65 52.01 -10.43
CA SER A 4 12.23 52.29 -10.32
C SER A 4 11.52 51.73 -11.56
N LEU A 5 10.39 51.04 -11.39
CA LEU A 5 9.49 50.75 -12.51
C LEU A 5 8.04 51.09 -12.14
N ARG A 6 7.38 51.71 -13.11
CA ARG A 6 6.29 52.68 -12.98
C ARG A 6 4.91 52.01 -12.86
N MET A 7 4.05 52.63 -12.05
CA MET A 7 2.60 52.60 -12.22
C MET A 7 2.21 53.06 -13.62
N THR A 8 1.29 52.37 -14.31
CA THR A 8 0.30 53.02 -15.18
C THR A 8 -0.97 52.17 -15.28
N VAL A 9 -2.09 52.87 -15.10
CA VAL A 9 -3.51 52.50 -15.07
C VAL A 9 -4.07 52.38 -16.51
N ILE A 10 -5.30 51.85 -16.68
CA ILE A 10 -6.38 52.20 -17.66
C ILE A 10 -7.14 50.88 -17.99
N ALA A 11 -8.29 50.57 -17.37
CA ALA A 11 -9.67 51.08 -17.53
C ALA A 11 -10.49 50.30 -18.61
N PRO A 12 -11.84 50.23 -18.46
CA PRO A 12 -12.67 49.04 -18.74
C PRO A 12 -13.45 49.11 -20.07
N ALA A 13 -13.96 47.96 -20.55
CA ALA A 13 -14.96 47.93 -21.63
C ALA A 13 -15.96 46.75 -21.50
N LEU A 14 -17.12 47.12 -20.96
CA LEU A 14 -18.48 46.59 -21.14
C LEU A 14 -18.76 45.87 -22.48
N LEU A 15 -19.38 44.67 -22.48
CA LEU A 15 -20.33 44.29 -23.53
C LEU A 15 -21.25 43.09 -23.17
N LEU A 16 -22.54 43.43 -23.09
CA LEU A 16 -23.77 42.74 -23.49
C LEU A 16 -24.13 41.32 -23.02
N ALA A 17 -25.30 41.26 -22.38
CA ALA A 17 -26.14 40.11 -22.13
C ALA A 17 -26.87 39.63 -23.40
N THR A 18 -27.04 38.31 -23.54
CA THR A 18 -28.21 37.70 -24.20
C THR A 18 -28.56 36.38 -23.51
N ALA A 19 -29.82 36.29 -23.08
CA ALA A 19 -30.42 35.13 -22.45
C ALA A 19 -30.80 34.07 -23.49
N GLY A 20 -30.52 32.80 -23.18
CA GLY A 20 -31.06 31.64 -23.89
C GLY A 20 -31.32 30.52 -22.89
N LEU A 21 -32.56 30.40 -22.42
CA LEU A 21 -33.02 29.23 -21.67
C LEU A 21 -33.20 28.07 -22.65
N ALA A 22 -32.35 27.04 -22.55
CA ALA A 22 -32.58 25.74 -23.15
C ALA A 22 -33.09 24.75 -22.08
N PRO A 23 -34.11 23.92 -22.37
CA PRO A 23 -34.58 22.89 -21.44
C PRO A 23 -33.51 21.80 -21.28
N ARG A 24 -33.11 21.54 -20.03
CA ARG A 24 -32.22 20.42 -19.68
C ARG A 24 -33.03 19.14 -19.65
N VAL A 25 -32.94 18.33 -20.70
CA VAL A 25 -33.34 16.92 -20.65
C VAL A 25 -32.32 16.20 -19.78
N ALA A 26 -32.71 15.88 -18.55
CA ALA A 26 -31.91 15.02 -17.67
C ALA A 26 -32.10 13.57 -18.12
N ALA A 27 -31.24 13.11 -19.04
CA ALA A 27 -31.03 11.69 -19.26
C ALA A 27 -30.42 11.12 -17.96
N GLN A 28 -31.22 10.43 -17.17
CA GLN A 28 -30.77 9.71 -15.99
C GLN A 28 -30.09 8.42 -16.44
N THR A 29 -28.81 8.50 -16.79
CA THR A 29 -27.96 7.32 -16.84
C THR A 29 -27.80 6.83 -15.41
N GLY A 30 -28.35 5.64 -15.13
CA GLY A 30 -28.19 4.97 -13.84
C GLY A 30 -26.71 4.87 -13.51
N ILE A 31 -26.28 5.61 -12.48
CA ILE A 31 -24.93 5.58 -11.97
C ILE A 31 -24.82 4.27 -11.17
N THR A 32 -24.38 3.20 -11.82
CA THR A 32 -23.83 2.07 -11.10
C THR A 32 -22.56 2.57 -10.42
N ASN A 33 -22.65 2.90 -9.13
CA ASN A 33 -21.50 3.24 -8.28
C ASN A 33 -20.61 1.99 -8.12
N THR A 34 -19.87 1.61 -9.15
CA THR A 34 -18.69 0.79 -9.00
C THR A 34 -17.61 1.70 -8.41
N ALA A 35 -17.52 1.70 -7.09
CA ALA A 35 -16.40 2.31 -6.39
C ALA A 35 -15.11 1.64 -6.88
N ILE A 36 -14.41 2.29 -7.81
CA ILE A 36 -13.06 1.92 -8.20
C ILE A 36 -12.20 2.29 -7.00
N VAL A 37 -12.01 1.33 -6.08
CA VAL A 37 -11.04 1.47 -4.99
C VAL A 37 -9.68 1.54 -5.64
N ALA A 38 -9.11 2.75 -5.71
CA ALA A 38 -7.75 2.92 -6.19
C ALA A 38 -6.82 2.06 -5.32
N PRO A 39 -6.00 1.17 -5.91
CA PRO A 39 -5.12 0.32 -5.13
C PRO A 39 -4.17 1.21 -4.32
N THR A 40 -4.20 1.06 -3.01
CA THR A 40 -3.22 1.72 -2.14
C THR A 40 -1.83 1.18 -2.47
N GLN A 41 -0.79 1.99 -2.32
CA GLN A 41 0.58 1.59 -2.70
C GLN A 41 1.07 0.32 -1.95
N GLY A 42 0.52 0.06 -0.76
CA GLY A 42 0.73 -1.17 0.02
C GLY A 42 0.05 -2.38 -0.60
N ALA A 43 -1.21 -2.25 -1.06
CA ALA A 43 -1.99 -3.31 -1.71
C ALA A 43 -1.47 -3.74 -3.10
N ALA A 44 -0.52 -2.99 -3.67
CA ALA A 44 0.22 -3.44 -4.85
C ALA A 44 1.54 -4.13 -4.48
N LEU A 45 2.11 -3.81 -3.30
CA LEU A 45 3.37 -4.35 -2.83
C LEU A 45 3.20 -5.73 -2.16
N ASP A 46 2.10 -5.93 -1.44
CA ASP A 46 1.74 -7.22 -0.85
C ASP A 46 1.53 -8.28 -1.93
N ASP A 47 0.69 -8.05 -2.93
CA ASP A 47 0.41 -8.96 -4.03
C ASP A 47 1.70 -9.29 -4.80
N TYR A 48 2.53 -8.28 -5.04
CA TYR A 48 3.84 -8.45 -5.65
C TYR A 48 4.73 -9.39 -4.83
N LEU A 49 4.88 -9.15 -3.53
CA LEU A 49 5.73 -9.95 -2.65
C LEU A 49 5.17 -11.36 -2.43
N ILE A 50 3.85 -11.52 -2.31
CA ILE A 50 3.19 -12.82 -2.16
C ILE A 50 3.48 -13.70 -3.38
N SER A 51 3.25 -13.15 -4.57
CA SER A 51 3.52 -13.83 -5.84
C SER A 51 5.00 -14.18 -5.96
N ARG A 52 5.89 -13.22 -5.68
CA ARG A 52 7.31 -13.38 -5.99
C ARG A 52 8.09 -14.18 -4.97
N LEU A 53 7.69 -14.13 -3.69
CA LEU A 53 8.27 -14.94 -2.62
C LEU A 53 7.62 -16.32 -2.49
N ARG A 54 6.61 -16.63 -3.33
CA ARG A 54 5.84 -17.89 -3.28
C ARG A 54 5.21 -18.12 -1.90
N ALA A 55 4.61 -17.07 -1.32
CA ALA A 55 3.92 -17.15 -0.04
C ALA A 55 2.54 -17.82 -0.22
N THR A 56 2.50 -19.15 -0.23
CA THR A 56 1.29 -19.94 -0.55
C THR A 56 0.40 -20.19 0.65
N THR A 57 0.95 -20.22 1.87
CA THR A 57 0.17 -20.43 3.09
C THR A 57 -0.36 -19.12 3.67
N GLU A 58 -1.44 -19.19 4.45
CA GLU A 58 -2.03 -17.99 5.05
C GLU A 58 -1.07 -17.29 6.01
N ASP A 59 -0.30 -18.05 6.79
CA ASP A 59 0.72 -17.50 7.68
C ASP A 59 1.84 -16.78 6.92
N GLN A 60 2.23 -17.31 5.76
CA GLN A 60 3.22 -16.68 4.90
C GLN A 60 2.68 -15.37 4.30
N ARG A 61 1.42 -15.36 3.85
CA ARG A 61 0.74 -14.14 3.40
C ARG A 61 0.60 -13.12 4.52
N HIS A 62 0.30 -13.58 5.74
CA HIS A 62 0.23 -12.72 6.92
C HIS A 62 1.59 -12.10 7.26
N TYR A 63 2.66 -12.89 7.18
CA TYR A 63 4.03 -12.39 7.33
C TYR A 63 4.35 -11.29 6.29
N VAL A 64 4.01 -11.49 5.02
CA VAL A 64 4.21 -10.47 3.97
C VAL A 64 3.41 -9.19 4.28
N ARG A 65 2.15 -9.32 4.70
CA ARG A 65 1.31 -8.17 5.07
C ARG A 65 1.88 -7.36 6.24
N GLU A 66 2.46 -8.01 7.24
CA GLU A 66 3.16 -7.31 8.33
C GLU A 66 4.38 -6.52 7.83
N ILE A 67 5.14 -7.05 6.88
CA ILE A 67 6.25 -6.32 6.27
C ILE A 67 5.75 -5.10 5.51
N VAL A 68 4.69 -5.26 4.71
CA VAL A 68 4.09 -4.14 3.95
C VAL A 68 3.57 -3.08 4.90
N LYS A 69 2.95 -3.46 6.02
CA LYS A 69 2.54 -2.54 7.07
C LYS A 69 3.73 -1.76 7.67
N LEU A 70 4.89 -2.39 7.86
CA LEU A 70 6.11 -1.70 8.30
C LEU A 70 6.63 -0.73 7.24
N VAL A 71 6.45 -1.03 5.95
CA VAL A 71 6.78 -0.13 4.84
C VAL A 71 5.83 1.06 4.80
N ASP A 72 4.52 0.82 4.93
CA ASP A 72 3.50 1.88 4.96
C ASP A 72 3.70 2.81 6.16
N GLN A 73 4.21 2.29 7.27
CA GLN A 73 4.59 3.06 8.46
C GLN A 73 5.94 3.80 8.32
N ASN A 74 6.60 3.73 7.15
CA ASN A 74 7.95 4.26 6.91
C ASN A 74 9.04 3.73 7.87
N LYS A 75 8.81 2.59 8.52
CA LYS A 75 9.82 1.91 9.34
C LYS A 75 10.79 1.12 8.46
N LEU A 76 10.29 0.59 7.34
CA LEU A 76 11.12 -0.10 6.35
C LEU A 76 11.03 0.62 5.01
N GLU A 77 12.18 0.83 4.37
CA GLU A 77 12.20 1.40 3.03
C GLU A 77 11.71 0.37 2.00
N LYS A 78 10.74 0.77 1.16
CA LYS A 78 10.26 -0.05 0.04
C LYS A 78 11.38 -0.54 -0.87
N ARG A 79 12.40 0.30 -1.11
CA ARG A 79 13.55 -0.05 -1.98
C ARG A 79 14.39 -1.18 -1.40
N LEU A 80 14.58 -1.19 -0.07
CA LEU A 80 15.29 -2.25 0.65
C LEU A 80 14.54 -3.57 0.52
N VAL A 81 13.23 -3.55 0.79
CA VAL A 81 12.34 -4.71 0.69
C VAL A 81 12.41 -5.35 -0.70
N LEU A 82 12.34 -4.54 -1.76
CA LEU A 82 12.45 -5.03 -3.14
C LEU A 82 13.87 -5.53 -3.48
N ALA A 83 14.92 -4.89 -2.96
CA ALA A 83 16.29 -5.36 -3.18
C ALA A 83 16.52 -6.74 -2.55
N LEU A 84 15.97 -6.96 -1.34
CA LEU A 84 16.06 -8.22 -0.63
C LEU A 84 15.22 -9.33 -1.28
N GLU A 85 14.06 -9.00 -1.85
CA GLU A 85 13.26 -9.96 -2.63
C GLU A 85 14.09 -10.50 -3.80
N ARG A 86 14.71 -9.60 -4.57
CA ARG A 86 15.57 -9.99 -5.70
C ARG A 86 16.74 -10.84 -5.25
N TYR A 87 17.39 -10.48 -4.14
CA TYR A 87 18.47 -11.27 -3.55
C TYR A 87 18.00 -12.68 -3.18
N ALA A 88 16.88 -12.77 -2.46
CA ALA A 88 16.34 -14.03 -1.98
C ALA A 88 16.00 -14.99 -3.11
N ARG A 89 15.41 -14.48 -4.20
CA ARG A 89 15.13 -15.26 -5.40
C ARG A 89 16.36 -15.72 -6.16
N ARG A 90 17.42 -14.91 -6.20
CA ARG A 90 18.70 -15.34 -6.78
C ARG A 90 19.34 -16.44 -5.94
N LYS A 91 19.23 -16.35 -4.62
CA LYS A 91 19.83 -17.31 -3.68
C LYS A 91 19.07 -18.63 -3.59
N SER A 92 17.74 -18.58 -3.58
CA SER A 92 16.86 -19.75 -3.50
C SER A 92 15.67 -19.56 -4.44
N PRO A 93 15.79 -20.00 -5.71
CA PRO A 93 14.73 -19.77 -6.71
C PRO A 93 13.46 -20.57 -6.43
N TYR A 94 13.58 -21.75 -5.83
CA TYR A 94 12.45 -22.63 -5.51
C TYR A 94 11.70 -22.19 -4.25
N PHE A 95 12.45 -21.78 -3.22
CA PHE A 95 11.87 -21.37 -1.93
C PHE A 95 12.55 -20.11 -1.39
N PRO A 96 12.18 -18.92 -1.92
CA PRO A 96 12.85 -17.66 -1.61
C PRO A 96 12.48 -17.09 -0.22
N LEU A 97 11.28 -17.37 0.30
CA LEU A 97 10.76 -16.74 1.52
C LEU A 97 11.68 -16.86 2.75
N PRO A 98 12.27 -18.02 3.11
CA PRO A 98 13.16 -18.08 4.28
C PRO A 98 14.52 -17.42 4.07
N ALA A 99 14.99 -17.31 2.82
CA ALA A 99 16.20 -16.56 2.50
C ALA A 99 15.92 -15.06 2.64
N TYR A 100 14.73 -14.63 2.20
CA TYR A 100 14.24 -13.27 2.34
C TYR A 100 14.07 -12.87 3.80
N GLU A 101 13.37 -13.68 4.62
CA GLU A 101 13.17 -13.43 6.05
C GLU A 101 14.49 -13.23 6.79
N ARG A 102 15.46 -14.13 6.57
CA ARG A 102 16.78 -14.02 7.20
C ARG A 102 17.49 -12.72 6.82
N ALA A 103 17.46 -12.35 5.55
CA ALA A 103 18.13 -11.14 5.07
C ALA A 103 17.42 -9.87 5.58
N LEU A 104 16.08 -9.86 5.55
CA LEU A 104 15.27 -8.74 6.04
C LEU A 104 15.48 -8.51 7.53
N ARG A 105 15.54 -9.58 8.34
CA ARG A 105 15.78 -9.48 9.78
C ARG A 105 17.14 -8.85 10.07
N VAL A 106 18.18 -9.24 9.35
CA VAL A 106 19.53 -8.66 9.51
C VAL A 106 19.53 -7.18 9.13
N GLU A 107 18.94 -6.82 7.98
CA GLU A 107 18.89 -5.44 7.50
C GLU A 107 18.00 -4.54 8.35
N ALA A 108 16.89 -5.07 8.88
CA ALA A 108 15.98 -4.33 9.76
C ALA A 108 16.60 -4.13 11.15
N ALA A 109 17.31 -5.14 11.68
CA ALA A 109 18.02 -5.01 12.95
C ALA A 109 19.08 -3.90 12.92
N LYS A 110 19.81 -3.75 11.80
CA LYS A 110 20.75 -2.63 11.59
C LYS A 110 20.09 -1.25 11.67
N ARG A 111 18.79 -1.17 11.41
CA ARG A 111 17.98 0.06 11.43
C ARG A 111 17.14 0.19 12.71
N GLY A 112 17.32 -0.70 13.69
CA GLY A 112 16.56 -0.71 14.93
C GLY A 112 15.08 -1.14 14.77
N VAL A 113 14.73 -1.78 13.65
CA VAL A 113 13.36 -2.22 13.37
C VAL A 113 13.23 -3.71 13.64
N ALA A 114 12.35 -4.07 14.56
CA ALA A 114 12.00 -5.46 14.82
C ALA A 114 11.03 -5.96 13.74
N VAL A 115 11.43 -7.01 13.02
CA VAL A 115 10.59 -7.70 12.04
C VAL A 115 10.20 -9.05 12.62
N PRO A 116 8.90 -9.40 12.68
CA PRO A 116 8.46 -10.68 13.22
C PRO A 116 8.99 -11.83 12.37
N THR A 117 9.28 -12.97 12.97
CA THR A 117 9.66 -14.18 12.21
C THR A 117 8.43 -14.92 11.71
N LEU A 118 8.58 -15.73 10.66
CA LEU A 118 7.48 -16.56 10.16
C LEU A 118 7.00 -17.52 11.27
N LYS A 119 7.92 -18.02 12.09
CA LYS A 119 7.61 -18.88 13.24
C LYS A 119 6.75 -18.17 14.28
N GLU A 120 7.04 -16.91 14.58
CA GLU A 120 6.24 -16.10 15.51
C GLU A 120 4.83 -15.84 14.97
N ILE A 121 4.70 -15.60 13.66
CA ILE A 121 3.40 -15.41 13.01
C ILE A 121 2.57 -16.70 13.10
N VAL A 122 3.14 -17.85 12.77
CA VAL A 122 2.48 -19.16 12.87
C VAL A 122 2.02 -19.43 14.32
N ALA A 123 2.90 -19.18 15.29
CA ALA A 123 2.57 -19.38 16.71
C ALA A 123 1.40 -18.47 17.16
N ARG A 124 1.42 -17.19 16.74
CA ARG A 124 0.36 -16.22 17.05
C ARG A 124 -0.96 -16.61 16.42
N ASN A 125 -0.96 -16.99 15.15
CA ASN A 125 -2.16 -17.37 14.41
C ASN A 125 -2.76 -18.68 14.96
N GLY A 126 -1.92 -19.67 15.28
CA GLY A 126 -2.35 -20.90 15.95
C GLY A 126 -2.98 -20.65 17.31
N ALA A 127 -2.38 -19.77 18.13
CA ALA A 127 -2.95 -19.38 19.42
C ALA A 127 -4.30 -18.65 19.28
N SER A 128 -4.43 -17.75 18.29
CA SER A 128 -5.68 -17.05 17.99
C SER A 128 -6.77 -18.01 17.51
N ALA A 129 -6.43 -18.96 16.63
CA ALA A 129 -7.37 -19.98 16.17
C ALA A 129 -7.85 -20.87 17.33
N ALA A 130 -6.95 -21.30 18.21
CA ALA A 130 -7.30 -22.11 19.38
C ALA A 130 -8.24 -21.37 20.35
N ARG A 131 -8.06 -20.04 20.52
CA ARG A 131 -8.97 -19.21 21.32
C ARG A 131 -10.35 -19.09 20.68
N ALA A 132 -10.42 -18.79 19.38
CA ALA A 132 -11.69 -18.68 18.66
C ALA A 132 -12.52 -19.98 18.74
N VAL A 133 -11.88 -21.15 18.67
CA VAL A 133 -12.54 -22.46 18.83
C VAL A 133 -13.04 -22.68 20.26
N ARG A 134 -12.35 -22.16 21.29
CA ARG A 134 -12.84 -22.25 22.66
C ARG A 134 -14.08 -21.39 22.85
N ASP A 135 -14.05 -20.15 22.36
CA ASP A 135 -15.16 -19.21 22.52
C ASP A 135 -16.43 -19.68 21.82
N SER A 136 -16.32 -20.39 20.69
CA SER A 136 -17.48 -20.94 19.97
C SER A 136 -18.12 -22.15 20.65
N ARG A 137 -17.39 -22.88 21.51
CA ARG A 137 -17.96 -24.02 22.27
C ARG A 137 -18.85 -23.60 23.43
N PHE A 138 -18.79 -22.35 23.85
CA PHE A 138 -19.58 -21.80 24.96
C PHE A 138 -20.79 -20.97 24.50
N ARG A 139 -21.12 -21.02 23.20
CA ARG A 139 -22.30 -20.36 22.61
C ARG A 139 -23.39 -21.35 22.24
#